data_AF-A0AAD8BEM5-F1
#
_entry.id   AF-A0AAD8BEM5-F1
#
_cell.length_a   1.000
_cell.length_b   1.000
_cell.length_c   1.000
_cell.angle_alpha   90.00
_cell.angle_beta   90.00
_cell.angle_gamma   90.00
#
_symmetry.space_group_name_H-M   'P 1'
#
loop_
_entity.id
_entity.type
_entity.pdbx_description
1 polymer ?
#
loop_
_entity_poly.entity_id
_entity_poly.type
_entity_poly.pdbx_seq_one_letter_code
_entity_poly.pdbx_strand_id
1 'polypeptide(L)'
;MRKVDPRVYRRRANKIRDGIKKEFRLHRCLFHHYDVIDFVVFEFGMRVTYLVSRVLSMILIPLLLASIYDQFLAYEDTATPYSGLIYMHIWLSFLLVISVIFEVGALLYAAVMLPTCDIVCQSEVPWYLKVMWFMYNAIYVNIMSCGTMYSIFQIKSKIGLQYYYFLMICAYAGIHCGSTAIPSRMGHLMHPFSLTLLHIFFTAIYQSGGGTDPTGAHYVYEKMDWNYK
;
A
#
# COMPACT_ATOMS: atom_id res chain seq x y z
N MET A 1 20.47 -1.14 -43.35
CA MET A 1 20.15 -1.39 -41.91
C MET A 1 21.45 -1.52 -41.12
N ARG A 2 21.77 -0.59 -40.21
CA ARG A 2 22.99 -0.64 -39.38
C ARG A 2 22.85 -1.76 -38.35
N LYS A 3 23.73 -2.77 -38.39
CA LYS A 3 23.86 -3.79 -37.34
C LYS A 3 24.38 -3.12 -36.06
N VAL A 4 23.55 -3.04 -35.04
CA VAL A 4 23.94 -2.51 -33.72
C VAL A 4 24.88 -3.53 -33.05
N ASP A 5 26.03 -3.05 -32.56
CA ASP A 5 27.08 -3.88 -31.95
C ASP A 5 26.56 -4.64 -30.71
N PRO A 6 26.63 -5.98 -30.66
CA PRO A 6 26.22 -6.81 -29.52
C PRO A 6 26.88 -6.41 -28.18
N ARG A 7 28.04 -5.77 -28.22
CA ARG A 7 28.76 -5.30 -27.02
C ARG A 7 28.03 -4.16 -26.32
N VAL A 8 27.28 -3.35 -27.06
CA VAL A 8 26.46 -2.25 -26.52
C VAL A 8 25.28 -2.80 -25.73
N TYR A 9 24.62 -3.84 -26.23
CA TYR A 9 23.55 -4.54 -25.51
C TYR A 9 24.06 -5.18 -24.22
N ARG A 10 25.22 -5.84 -24.27
CA ARG A 10 25.81 -6.49 -23.10
C ARG A 10 26.20 -5.48 -22.01
N ARG A 11 26.72 -4.30 -22.39
CA ARG A 11 27.01 -3.20 -21.45
C ARG A 11 25.75 -2.61 -20.83
N ARG A 12 24.68 -2.41 -21.60
CA ARG A 12 23.39 -1.96 -21.05
C ARG A 12 22.79 -2.98 -20.10
N ALA A 13 22.77 -4.26 -20.48
CA ALA A 13 22.27 -5.34 -19.63
C ALA A 13 23.04 -5.45 -18.31
N ASN A 14 24.37 -5.34 -18.34
CA ASN A 14 25.18 -5.32 -17.13
C ASN A 14 24.91 -4.08 -16.27
N LYS A 15 24.77 -2.90 -16.86
CA LYS A 15 24.44 -1.67 -16.11
C LYS A 15 23.07 -1.76 -15.43
N ILE A 16 22.06 -2.31 -16.13
CA ILE A 16 20.72 -2.57 -15.58
C ILE A 16 20.80 -3.60 -14.46
N ARG A 17 21.46 -4.74 -14.69
CA ARG A 17 21.66 -5.80 -13.69
C ARG A 17 22.37 -5.29 -12.45
N ASP A 18 23.40 -4.48 -12.61
CA ASP A 18 24.17 -3.93 -11.50
C ASP A 18 23.40 -2.82 -10.78
N GLY A 19 22.52 -2.10 -11.47
CA GLY A 19 21.52 -1.19 -10.89
C GLY A 19 20.51 -1.93 -10.02
N ILE A 20 19.89 -2.99 -10.55
CA ILE A 20 18.96 -3.88 -9.84
C ILE A 20 19.65 -4.51 -8.62
N LYS A 21 20.85 -5.08 -8.78
CA LYS A 21 21.62 -5.64 -7.66
C LYS A 21 21.94 -4.61 -6.57
N LYS A 22 22.12 -3.34 -6.93
CA LYS A 22 22.33 -2.27 -5.95
C LYS A 22 21.03 -1.91 -5.24
N GLU A 23 19.91 -1.93 -5.93
CA GLU A 23 18.57 -1.63 -5.39
C GLU A 23 18.12 -2.67 -4.34
N PHE A 24 18.38 -3.97 -4.57
CA PHE A 24 18.01 -5.07 -3.66
C PHE A 24 18.98 -5.32 -2.49
N ARG A 25 19.96 -4.45 -2.25
CA ARG A 25 20.79 -4.58 -1.04
C ARG A 25 19.94 -4.23 0.18
N LEU A 26 19.88 -5.11 1.18
CA LEU A 26 19.05 -4.97 2.40
C LEU A 26 19.17 -3.58 3.05
N HIS A 27 20.38 -3.02 3.09
CA HIS A 27 20.64 -1.67 3.61
C HIS A 27 19.89 -0.55 2.84
N ARG A 28 19.62 -0.73 1.54
CA ARG A 28 18.86 0.22 0.71
C ARG A 28 17.34 0.01 0.75
N CYS A 29 16.89 -1.09 1.35
CA CYS A 29 15.48 -1.32 1.67
C CYS A 29 15.09 -0.70 3.03
N LEU A 30 16.07 -0.18 3.78
CA LEU A 30 15.87 0.45 5.09
C LEU A 30 15.89 1.99 4.97
N PHE A 31 15.38 2.67 6.00
CA PHE A 31 15.09 4.11 6.07
C PHE A 31 16.27 5.09 5.95
N HIS A 32 17.49 4.62 5.70
CA HIS A 32 18.72 5.39 5.93
C HIS A 32 19.10 6.39 4.83
N HIS A 33 18.38 6.50 3.71
CA HIS A 33 18.87 7.22 2.51
C HIS A 33 17.80 8.12 1.87
N TYR A 34 16.87 8.67 2.64
CA TYR A 34 15.80 9.50 2.09
C TYR A 34 15.91 10.93 2.57
N ASP A 35 15.87 11.87 1.63
CA ASP A 35 15.84 13.29 1.95
C ASP A 35 14.48 13.60 2.56
N VAL A 36 14.49 14.24 3.73
CA VAL A 36 13.27 14.62 4.47
C VAL A 36 12.35 15.50 3.61
N ILE A 37 12.94 16.23 2.67
CA ILE A 37 12.28 17.10 1.71
C ILE A 37 11.30 16.31 0.82
N ASP A 38 11.67 15.11 0.38
CA ASP A 38 10.87 14.32 -0.57
C ASP A 38 9.50 13.92 0.00
N PHE A 39 9.38 13.85 1.32
CA PHE A 39 8.13 13.51 2.01
C PHE A 39 7.13 14.67 2.07
N VAL A 40 7.59 15.92 1.93
CA VAL A 40 6.77 17.12 2.16
C VAL A 40 6.54 17.95 0.90
N VAL A 41 6.93 17.43 -0.26
CA VAL A 41 6.92 18.16 -1.52
C VAL A 41 6.19 17.36 -2.60
N PHE A 42 5.56 18.09 -3.52
CA PHE A 42 5.05 17.54 -4.77
C PHE A 42 6.21 17.02 -5.64
N GLU A 43 5.98 16.08 -6.55
CA GLU A 43 7.01 15.61 -7.52
C GLU A 43 7.68 16.77 -8.30
N PHE A 44 6.97 17.90 -8.46
CA PHE A 44 7.46 19.11 -9.14
C PHE A 44 8.00 20.20 -8.20
N GLY A 45 8.35 19.89 -6.94
CA GLY A 45 9.04 20.82 -6.05
C GLY A 45 8.12 21.76 -5.23
N MET A 46 6.81 21.67 -5.37
CA MET A 46 5.86 22.61 -4.73
C MET A 46 5.31 22.11 -3.38
N ARG A 47 5.88 22.60 -2.27
CA ARG A 47 5.47 22.23 -0.89
C ARG A 47 4.05 22.65 -0.52
N VAL A 48 3.70 23.92 -0.75
CA VAL A 48 2.39 24.46 -0.37
C VAL A 48 1.27 23.79 -1.18
N THR A 49 1.48 23.60 -2.48
CA THR A 49 0.55 22.89 -3.36
C THR A 49 0.33 21.45 -2.90
N TYR A 50 1.40 20.77 -2.48
CA TYR A 50 1.29 19.42 -1.93
C TYR A 50 0.44 19.40 -0.66
N LEU A 51 0.74 20.26 0.32
CA LEU A 51 -0.05 20.38 1.55
C LEU A 51 -1.53 20.66 1.26
N VAL A 52 -1.83 21.65 0.40
CA VAL A 52 -3.21 21.98 0.00
C VAL A 52 -3.90 20.78 -0.65
N SER A 53 -3.20 20.06 -1.55
CA SER A 53 -3.75 18.85 -2.18
C SER A 53 -4.09 17.76 -1.16
N ARG A 54 -3.25 17.61 -0.12
CA ARG A 54 -3.48 16.62 0.95
C ARG A 54 -4.64 17.03 1.85
N VAL A 55 -4.76 18.31 2.20
CA VAL A 55 -5.93 18.81 2.96
C VAL A 55 -7.22 18.59 2.16
N LEU A 56 -7.22 18.91 0.87
CA LEU A 56 -8.38 18.66 0.00
C LEU A 56 -8.73 17.17 -0.09
N SER A 57 -7.75 16.27 0.03
CA SER A 57 -8.01 14.82 0.04
C SER A 57 -8.83 14.34 1.24
N MET A 58 -8.97 15.14 2.31
CA MET A 58 -9.87 14.81 3.42
C MET A 58 -11.35 14.73 3.00
N ILE A 59 -11.73 15.37 1.88
CA ILE A 59 -13.07 15.24 1.28
C ILE A 59 -13.37 13.78 0.89
N LEU A 60 -12.35 12.94 0.71
CA LEU A 60 -12.52 11.52 0.42
C LEU A 60 -12.94 10.71 1.65
N ILE A 61 -12.69 11.19 2.87
CA ILE A 61 -12.97 10.43 4.10
C ILE A 61 -14.46 10.02 4.19
N PRO A 62 -15.45 10.91 3.99
CA PRO A 62 -16.86 10.51 3.98
C PRO A 62 -17.17 9.41 2.94
N LEU A 63 -16.57 9.49 1.74
CA LEU A 63 -16.77 8.47 0.71
C LEU A 63 -16.14 7.12 1.09
N LEU A 64 -14.98 7.12 1.74
CA LEU A 64 -14.33 5.91 2.23
C LEU A 64 -15.10 5.30 3.40
N LEU A 65 -15.67 6.11 4.30
CA LEU A 65 -16.53 5.64 5.36
C LEU A 65 -17.85 5.06 4.83
N ALA A 66 -18.44 5.68 3.80
CA ALA A 66 -19.60 5.13 3.10
C ALA A 66 -19.26 3.79 2.43
N SER A 67 -18.10 3.69 1.77
CA SER A 67 -17.57 2.42 1.24
C SER A 67 -17.49 1.35 2.32
N ILE A 68 -16.91 1.65 3.48
CA ILE A 68 -16.82 0.70 4.60
C ILE A 68 -18.22 0.24 5.05
N TYR A 69 -19.14 1.20 5.23
CA TYR A 69 -20.50 0.91 5.67
C TYR A 69 -21.25 0.00 4.68
N ASP A 70 -21.21 0.31 3.38
CA ASP A 70 -21.86 -0.50 2.34
C ASP A 70 -21.24 -1.91 2.23
N GLN A 71 -19.94 -2.03 2.44
CA GLN A 71 -19.24 -3.32 2.46
C GLN A 71 -19.63 -4.17 3.68
N PHE A 72 -19.79 -3.54 4.85
CA PHE A 72 -20.30 -4.22 6.04
C PHE A 72 -21.74 -4.70 5.85
N LEU A 73 -22.61 -3.91 5.21
CA LEU A 73 -23.97 -4.34 4.90
C LEU A 73 -24.02 -5.50 3.90
N ALA A 74 -23.08 -5.54 2.97
CA ALA A 74 -22.96 -6.61 1.98
C ALA A 74 -22.21 -7.85 2.51
N TYR A 75 -21.66 -7.78 3.73
CA TYR A 75 -20.92 -8.88 4.33
C TYR A 75 -21.86 -10.01 4.70
N GLU A 76 -21.75 -11.13 3.99
CA GLU A 76 -22.42 -12.38 4.33
C GLU A 76 -21.50 -13.22 5.23
N ASP A 77 -22.04 -13.79 6.31
CA ASP A 77 -21.30 -14.63 7.27
C ASP A 77 -21.04 -16.06 6.73
N THR A 78 -20.71 -16.15 5.45
CA THR A 78 -20.42 -17.39 4.74
C THR A 78 -18.95 -17.42 4.34
N ALA A 79 -18.30 -18.58 4.46
CA ALA A 79 -16.90 -18.79 4.06
C ALA A 79 -16.80 -18.88 2.52
N THR A 80 -17.00 -17.74 1.85
CA THR A 80 -16.91 -17.64 0.39
C THR A 80 -15.72 -16.76 -0.01
N PRO A 81 -15.11 -16.97 -1.19
CA PRO A 81 -14.07 -16.08 -1.70
C PRO A 81 -14.53 -14.60 -1.78
N TYR A 82 -15.84 -14.38 -1.89
CA TYR A 82 -16.48 -13.07 -1.89
C TYR A 82 -16.43 -12.38 -0.51
N SER A 83 -16.67 -13.10 0.59
CA SER A 83 -16.54 -12.53 1.94
C SER A 83 -15.08 -12.15 2.25
N GLY A 84 -14.11 -12.90 1.70
CA GLY A 84 -12.69 -12.54 1.73
C GLY A 84 -12.37 -11.25 0.96
N LEU A 85 -12.98 -11.04 -0.22
CA LEU A 85 -12.83 -9.80 -1.00
C LEU A 85 -13.43 -8.58 -0.27
N ILE A 86 -14.63 -8.73 0.30
CA ILE A 86 -15.27 -7.68 1.11
C ILE A 86 -14.39 -7.31 2.29
N TYR A 87 -13.88 -8.31 3.02
CA TYR A 87 -12.98 -8.11 4.14
C TYR A 87 -11.73 -7.31 3.74
N MET A 88 -11.05 -7.71 2.66
CA MET A 88 -9.88 -6.98 2.16
C MET A 88 -10.21 -5.53 1.76
N HIS A 89 -11.38 -5.29 1.14
CA HIS A 89 -11.82 -3.96 0.77
C HIS A 89 -12.06 -3.08 2.00
N ILE A 90 -12.74 -3.60 3.03
CA ILE A 90 -12.98 -2.88 4.29
C ILE A 90 -11.65 -2.43 4.91
N TRP A 91 -10.67 -3.34 5.00
CA TRP A 91 -9.35 -3.02 5.54
C TRP A 91 -8.58 -2.03 4.70
N LEU A 92 -8.65 -2.13 3.37
CA LEU A 92 -8.05 -1.16 2.46
C LEU A 92 -8.65 0.24 2.69
N SER A 93 -9.98 0.37 2.70
CA SER A 93 -10.66 1.64 2.93
C SER A 93 -10.33 2.21 4.31
N PHE A 94 -10.29 1.36 5.35
CA PHE A 94 -9.95 1.77 6.71
C PHE A 94 -8.50 2.27 6.83
N LEU A 95 -7.54 1.52 6.27
CA LEU A 95 -6.13 1.93 6.24
C LEU A 95 -5.95 3.24 5.48
N LEU A 96 -6.70 3.44 4.39
CA LEU A 96 -6.66 4.66 3.61
C LEU A 96 -7.19 5.87 4.41
N VAL A 97 -8.29 5.71 5.16
CA VAL A 97 -8.80 6.77 6.05
C VAL A 97 -7.75 7.17 7.08
N ILE A 98 -7.14 6.20 7.76
CA ILE A 98 -6.09 6.46 8.75
C ILE A 98 -4.91 7.17 8.11
N SER A 99 -4.45 6.71 6.94
CA SER A 99 -3.31 7.30 6.25
C SER A 99 -3.57 8.73 5.82
N VAL A 100 -4.76 9.04 5.29
CA VAL A 100 -5.11 10.41 4.89
C VAL A 100 -5.08 11.36 6.11
N ILE A 101 -5.68 10.95 7.22
CA ILE A 101 -5.67 11.74 8.47
C ILE A 101 -4.24 11.92 8.97
N PHE A 102 -3.47 10.84 8.99
CA PHE A 102 -2.09 10.85 9.48
C PHE A 102 -1.17 11.70 8.59
N GLU A 103 -1.26 11.56 7.26
CA GLU A 103 -0.50 12.36 6.28
C GLU A 103 -0.77 13.85 6.46
N VAL A 104 -2.05 14.25 6.55
CA VAL A 104 -2.41 15.66 6.76
C VAL A 104 -1.86 16.16 8.10
N GLY A 105 -2.01 15.38 9.18
CA GLY A 105 -1.46 15.74 10.48
C GLY A 105 0.07 15.88 10.47
N ALA A 106 0.76 14.93 9.85
CA ALA A 106 2.22 14.93 9.69
C ALA A 106 2.70 16.15 8.89
N LEU A 107 2.01 16.50 7.79
CA LEU A 107 2.36 17.63 6.95
C LEU A 107 2.04 18.98 7.58
N LEU A 108 0.93 19.09 8.33
CA LEU A 108 0.61 20.29 9.11
C LEU A 108 1.63 20.49 10.23
N TYR A 109 1.97 19.42 10.95
CA TYR A 109 3.02 19.46 11.97
C TYR A 109 4.36 19.88 11.36
N ALA A 110 4.74 19.29 10.22
CA ALA A 110 5.92 19.67 9.48
C ALA A 110 5.89 21.15 9.02
N ALA A 111 4.75 21.64 8.52
CA ALA A 111 4.62 23.02 8.08
C ALA A 111 4.75 24.04 9.23
N VAL A 112 4.25 23.70 10.43
CA VAL A 112 4.32 24.57 11.62
C VAL A 112 5.69 24.52 12.30
N MET A 113 6.26 23.31 12.43
CA MET A 113 7.49 23.10 13.20
C MET A 113 8.77 23.27 12.38
N LEU A 114 8.67 23.35 11.06
CA LEU A 114 9.83 23.43 10.18
C LEU A 114 9.91 24.71 9.29
N PRO A 115 9.59 25.95 9.76
CA PRO A 115 9.75 27.13 8.94
C PRO A 115 11.22 27.54 8.72
N THR A 116 12.17 26.94 9.43
CA THR A 116 13.60 27.28 9.38
C THR A 116 14.39 26.21 8.63
N CYS A 117 15.52 26.60 8.05
CA CYS A 117 16.43 25.83 7.17
C CYS A 117 16.91 24.44 7.66
N ASP A 118 16.38 23.90 8.75
CA ASP A 118 16.85 22.70 9.44
C ASP A 118 16.38 21.36 8.83
N ILE A 119 15.32 21.32 8.00
CA ILE A 119 14.92 20.07 7.31
C ILE A 119 16.07 19.50 6.49
N VAL A 120 16.82 20.38 5.83
CA VAL A 120 17.96 20.01 4.96
C VAL A 120 19.15 19.54 5.80
N CYS A 121 19.23 19.97 7.06
CA CYS A 121 20.34 19.67 7.98
C CYS A 121 20.06 18.45 8.88
N GLN A 122 18.84 17.90 8.88
CA GLN A 122 18.52 16.71 9.67
C GLN A 122 19.13 15.46 9.05
N SER A 123 20.09 14.87 9.77
CA SER A 123 20.76 13.62 9.36
C SER A 123 19.84 12.39 9.39
N GLU A 124 18.69 12.48 10.05
CA GLU A 124 17.75 11.36 10.20
C GLU A 124 16.31 11.78 9.93
N VAL A 125 15.58 10.90 9.24
CA VAL A 125 14.15 11.09 8.95
C VAL A 125 13.34 10.99 10.25
N PRO A 126 12.51 12.00 10.58
CA PRO A 126 11.59 11.94 11.72
C PRO A 126 10.67 10.72 11.70
N TRP A 127 10.34 10.19 12.88
CA TRP A 127 9.53 8.97 13.02
C TRP A 127 8.17 9.06 12.31
N TYR A 128 7.52 10.23 12.33
CA TYR A 128 6.20 10.41 11.72
C TYR A 128 6.27 10.30 10.20
N LEU A 129 7.34 10.76 9.56
CA LEU A 129 7.54 10.57 8.11
C LEU A 129 7.85 9.11 7.77
N LYS A 130 8.52 8.36 8.66
CA LYS A 130 8.72 6.92 8.51
C LYS A 130 7.39 6.16 8.57
N VAL A 131 6.49 6.55 9.48
CA VAL A 131 5.13 5.97 9.58
C VAL A 131 4.31 6.32 8.33
N MET A 132 4.36 7.57 7.89
CA MET A 132 3.70 8.02 6.66
C MET A 132 4.15 7.22 5.45
N TRP A 133 5.47 7.03 5.30
CA TRP A 133 6.06 6.20 4.26
C TRP A 133 5.61 4.73 4.33
N PHE A 134 5.58 4.16 5.53
CA PHE A 134 5.13 2.79 5.73
C PHE A 134 3.67 2.61 5.31
N MET A 135 2.79 3.52 5.75
CA MET A 135 1.37 3.52 5.39
C MET A 135 1.18 3.67 3.89
N TYR A 136 1.91 4.60 3.25
CA TYR A 136 1.93 4.77 1.81
C TYR A 136 2.20 3.42 1.11
N ASN A 137 3.32 2.75 1.41
CA ASN A 137 3.66 1.48 0.77
C ASN A 137 2.64 0.37 1.07
N ALA A 138 2.15 0.28 2.30
CA ALA A 138 1.16 -0.72 2.71
C ALA A 138 -0.16 -0.56 1.94
N ILE A 139 -0.59 0.68 1.69
CA ILE A 139 -1.81 0.98 0.92
C ILE A 139 -1.65 0.51 -0.53
N TYR A 140 -0.58 0.88 -1.22
CA TYR A 140 -0.43 0.52 -2.64
C TYR A 140 -0.44 -0.99 -2.86
N VAL A 141 0.12 -1.75 -1.92
CA VAL A 141 0.08 -3.20 -2.09
C VAL A 141 -1.25 -3.81 -1.71
N ASN A 142 -1.96 -3.27 -0.71
CA ASN A 142 -3.35 -3.66 -0.50
C ASN A 142 -4.23 -3.35 -1.72
N ILE A 143 -3.99 -2.23 -2.42
CA ILE A 143 -4.69 -1.91 -3.69
C ILE A 143 -4.39 -2.97 -4.75
N MET A 144 -3.13 -3.37 -4.92
CA MET A 144 -2.75 -4.41 -5.88
C MET A 144 -3.37 -5.77 -5.54
N SER A 145 -3.38 -6.15 -4.26
CA SER A 145 -4.01 -7.38 -3.77
C SER A 145 -5.52 -7.38 -4.00
N CYS A 146 -6.22 -6.31 -3.58
CA CYS A 146 -7.65 -6.14 -3.84
C CYS A 146 -7.96 -6.14 -5.33
N GLY A 147 -7.17 -5.45 -6.15
CA GLY A 147 -7.36 -5.40 -7.61
C GLY A 147 -7.17 -6.75 -8.29
N THR A 148 -6.21 -7.55 -7.82
CA THR A 148 -6.02 -8.93 -8.27
C THR A 148 -7.24 -9.79 -7.94
N MET A 149 -7.76 -9.68 -6.72
CA MET A 149 -8.96 -10.41 -6.30
C MET A 149 -10.21 -9.99 -7.11
N TYR A 150 -10.43 -8.68 -7.30
CA TYR A 150 -11.49 -8.18 -8.19
C TYR A 150 -11.36 -8.69 -9.63
N SER A 151 -10.13 -8.89 -10.10
CA SER A 151 -9.86 -9.39 -11.46
C SER A 151 -10.04 -10.90 -11.60
N ILE A 152 -9.82 -11.68 -10.53
CA ILE A 152 -10.02 -13.14 -10.55
C ILE A 152 -11.50 -13.46 -10.40
N PHE A 153 -12.18 -12.81 -9.46
CA PHE A 153 -13.57 -13.09 -9.11
C PHE A 153 -14.55 -12.23 -9.93
N GLN A 154 -14.33 -12.01 -11.23
CA GLN A 154 -15.17 -11.14 -12.10
C GLN A 154 -16.65 -11.58 -12.18
N ILE A 155 -17.41 -11.38 -11.10
CA ILE A 155 -18.82 -11.75 -10.99
C ILE A 155 -19.62 -10.51 -11.38
N LYS A 156 -19.91 -10.40 -12.68
CA LYS A 156 -20.66 -9.30 -13.30
C LYS A 156 -22.05 -9.03 -12.69
N SER A 157 -22.57 -9.89 -11.81
CA SER A 157 -23.92 -9.80 -11.25
C SER A 157 -24.03 -9.35 -9.78
N LYS A 158 -22.93 -9.28 -9.01
CA LYS A 158 -22.97 -8.88 -7.58
C LYS A 158 -22.06 -7.69 -7.22
N ILE A 159 -21.17 -7.26 -8.12
CA ILE A 159 -20.12 -6.27 -7.80
C ILE A 159 -20.46 -4.90 -8.37
N GLY A 160 -21.63 -4.36 -8.01
CA GLY A 160 -22.07 -3.02 -8.45
C GLY A 160 -21.28 -1.91 -7.75
N LEU A 161 -21.88 -1.33 -6.72
CA LEU A 161 -21.35 -0.15 -6.02
C LEU A 161 -19.94 -0.36 -5.44
N GLN A 162 -19.65 -1.56 -4.95
CA GLN A 162 -18.36 -1.94 -4.36
C GLN A 162 -17.18 -1.79 -5.34
N TYR A 163 -17.36 -2.20 -6.60
CA TYR A 163 -16.32 -2.06 -7.61
C TYR A 163 -16.05 -0.59 -7.93
N TYR A 164 -17.09 0.24 -7.96
CA TYR A 164 -16.93 1.69 -8.17
C TYR A 164 -16.16 2.35 -7.03
N TYR A 165 -16.40 1.97 -5.78
CA TYR A 165 -15.57 2.44 -4.65
C TYR A 165 -14.12 2.01 -4.81
N PHE A 166 -13.86 0.77 -5.25
CA PHE A 166 -12.50 0.30 -5.51
C PHE A 166 -11.82 1.09 -6.64
N LEU A 167 -12.52 1.35 -7.74
CA LEU A 167 -12.02 2.18 -8.84
C LEU A 167 -11.72 3.61 -8.40
N MET A 168 -12.56 4.20 -7.55
CA MET A 168 -12.32 5.51 -6.95
C MET A 168 -11.05 5.50 -6.09
N ILE A 169 -10.86 4.48 -5.25
CA ILE A 169 -9.63 4.29 -4.46
C ILE A 169 -8.42 4.20 -5.39
N CYS A 170 -8.52 3.43 -6.48
CA CYS A 170 -7.45 3.31 -7.47
C CYS A 170 -7.14 4.64 -8.16
N ALA A 171 -8.16 5.42 -8.52
CA ALA A 171 -7.99 6.73 -9.15
C ALA A 171 -7.31 7.71 -8.18
N TYR A 172 -7.75 7.76 -6.92
CA TYR A 172 -7.09 8.55 -5.88
C TYR A 172 -5.63 8.13 -5.70
N ALA A 173 -5.36 6.83 -5.56
CA ALA A 173 -4.01 6.32 -5.38
C ALA A 173 -3.12 6.61 -6.59
N GLY A 174 -3.64 6.53 -7.82
CA GLY A 174 -2.91 6.91 -9.02
C GLY A 174 -2.53 8.40 -9.01
N ILE A 175 -3.47 9.29 -8.69
CA ILE A 175 -3.21 10.73 -8.54
C ILE A 175 -2.21 10.98 -7.41
N HIS A 176 -2.38 10.32 -6.26
CA HIS A 176 -1.50 10.47 -5.12
C HIS A 176 -0.07 10.05 -5.49
N CYS A 177 0.10 8.86 -6.07
CA CYS A 177 1.39 8.33 -6.50
C CYS A 177 2.08 9.25 -7.51
N GLY A 178 1.34 9.81 -8.47
CA GLY A 178 1.91 10.74 -9.45
C GLY A 178 2.18 12.15 -8.90
N SER A 179 1.53 12.53 -7.80
CA SER A 179 1.67 13.85 -7.17
C SER A 179 2.78 13.94 -6.14
N THR A 180 3.10 12.82 -5.48
CA THR A 180 4.00 12.82 -4.32
C THR A 180 5.43 12.47 -4.73
N ALA A 181 6.40 13.15 -4.13
CA ALA A 181 7.81 12.79 -4.24
C ALA A 181 8.23 11.69 -3.25
N ILE A 182 7.28 11.12 -2.48
CA ILE A 182 7.58 10.06 -1.51
C ILE A 182 8.35 8.94 -2.21
N PRO A 183 9.55 8.60 -1.70
CA PRO A 183 10.43 7.67 -2.40
C PRO A 183 9.84 6.26 -2.36
N SER A 184 9.34 5.81 -3.51
CA SER A 184 8.90 4.45 -3.74
C SER A 184 9.94 3.73 -4.61
N ARG A 185 10.45 2.59 -4.12
CA ARG A 185 11.34 1.71 -4.91
C ARG A 185 10.64 0.39 -5.14
N MET A 186 10.87 -0.26 -6.27
CA MET A 186 10.29 -1.58 -6.57
C MET A 186 10.68 -2.62 -5.52
N GLY A 187 11.86 -2.48 -4.91
CA GLY A 187 12.27 -3.32 -3.77
C GLY A 187 11.30 -3.30 -2.57
N HIS A 188 10.48 -2.27 -2.40
CA HIS A 188 9.51 -2.18 -1.31
C HIS A 188 8.20 -2.91 -1.58
N LEU A 189 7.92 -3.30 -2.84
CA LEU A 189 6.90 -4.32 -3.13
C LEU A 189 7.21 -5.63 -2.38
N MET A 190 8.49 -5.91 -2.12
CA MET A 190 8.90 -7.11 -1.37
C MET A 190 8.36 -7.12 0.06
N HIS A 191 8.12 -5.98 0.72
CA HIS A 191 7.64 -5.97 2.10
C HIS A 191 6.25 -6.60 2.26
N PRO A 192 5.22 -6.16 1.53
CA PRO A 192 3.92 -6.81 1.57
C PRO A 192 3.92 -8.18 0.90
N PHE A 193 4.75 -8.46 -0.12
CA PHE A 193 4.96 -9.85 -0.55
C PHE A 193 5.51 -10.71 0.59
N SER A 194 6.45 -10.19 1.38
CA SER A 194 7.00 -10.90 2.55
C SER A 194 5.97 -11.04 3.66
N LEU A 195 5.12 -10.03 3.89
CA LEU A 195 4.04 -10.09 4.87
C LEU A 195 2.95 -11.08 4.44
N THR A 196 2.60 -11.13 3.15
CA THR A 196 1.68 -12.10 2.58
C THR A 196 2.26 -13.51 2.66
N LEU A 197 3.55 -13.71 2.32
CA LEU A 197 4.23 -15.00 2.48
C LEU A 197 4.29 -15.44 3.95
N LEU A 198 4.55 -14.50 4.87
CA LEU A 198 4.52 -14.75 6.30
C LEU A 198 3.10 -15.14 6.75
N HIS A 199 2.08 -14.46 6.25
CA HIS A 199 0.69 -14.76 6.53
C HIS A 199 0.31 -16.17 6.03
N ILE A 200 0.61 -16.49 4.75
CA ILE A 200 0.41 -17.83 4.17
C ILE A 200 1.15 -18.90 4.99
N PHE A 201 2.39 -18.64 5.40
CA PHE A 201 3.17 -19.57 6.21
C PHE A 201 2.52 -19.85 7.57
N PHE A 202 2.06 -18.81 8.28
CA PHE A 202 1.35 -18.99 9.55
C PHE A 202 -0.02 -19.65 9.37
N THR A 203 -0.74 -19.35 8.28
CA THR A 203 -2.00 -20.04 7.94
C THR A 203 -1.77 -21.52 7.66
N ALA A 204 -0.68 -21.89 6.96
CA ALA A 204 -0.33 -23.28 6.69
C ALA A 204 0.04 -24.05 7.97
N ILE A 205 0.80 -23.43 8.88
CA ILE A 205 1.09 -24.00 10.21
C ILE A 205 -0.21 -24.21 10.99
N TYR A 206 -1.10 -23.20 11.00
CA TYR A 206 -2.40 -23.28 11.67
C TYR A 206 -3.25 -24.45 11.17
N GLN A 207 -3.35 -24.63 9.84
CA GLN A 207 -4.08 -25.77 9.26
C GLN A 207 -3.41 -27.11 9.60
N SER A 208 -2.08 -27.18 9.58
CA SER A 208 -1.36 -28.40 9.98
C SER A 208 -1.54 -28.76 11.46
N GLY A 209 -1.86 -27.77 12.31
CA GLY A 209 -2.14 -27.94 13.73
C GLY A 209 -3.60 -28.28 14.06
N GLY A 210 -4.44 -28.55 13.05
CA GLY A 210 -5.86 -28.90 13.22
C GLY A 210 -6.81 -27.70 13.25
N GLY A 211 -6.30 -26.47 13.20
CA GLY A 211 -7.12 -25.27 13.01
C GLY A 211 -8.12 -24.96 14.13
N THR A 212 -8.00 -25.60 15.29
CA THR A 212 -8.95 -25.48 16.40
C THR A 212 -8.25 -25.23 17.72
N ASP A 213 -8.96 -24.59 18.64
CA ASP A 213 -8.56 -24.44 20.03
C ASP A 213 -8.78 -25.75 20.82
N PRO A 214 -8.30 -25.85 22.07
CA PRO A 214 -8.50 -27.04 22.90
C PRO A 214 -9.97 -27.38 23.18
N THR A 215 -10.91 -26.46 22.90
CA THR A 215 -12.36 -26.66 23.03
C THR A 215 -13.04 -27.07 21.73
N GLY A 216 -12.28 -27.20 20.63
CA GLY A 216 -12.77 -27.55 19.30
C GLY A 216 -13.33 -26.37 18.51
N ALA A 217 -13.24 -25.14 19.03
CA ALA A 217 -13.64 -23.94 18.31
C ALA A 217 -12.53 -23.52 17.34
N HIS A 218 -12.89 -23.12 16.13
CA HIS A 218 -11.91 -22.59 15.20
C HIS A 218 -11.45 -21.20 15.68
N TYR A 219 -10.12 -20.95 15.67
CA TYR A 219 -9.60 -19.59 15.86
C TYR A 219 -9.94 -18.70 14.66
N VAL A 220 -9.57 -17.41 14.74
CA VAL A 220 -9.80 -16.28 13.80
C VAL A 220 -9.65 -16.61 12.29
N TYR A 221 -9.03 -17.73 11.93
CA TYR A 221 -8.75 -18.16 10.55
C TYR A 221 -9.69 -19.22 9.98
N GLU A 222 -10.80 -19.57 10.63
CA GLU A 222 -11.80 -20.54 10.11
C GLU A 222 -12.22 -20.24 8.65
N LYS A 223 -12.37 -18.94 8.33
CA LYS A 223 -12.78 -18.46 7.00
C LYS A 223 -11.68 -18.51 5.93
N MET A 224 -10.46 -18.90 6.31
CA MET A 224 -9.34 -19.15 5.40
C MET A 224 -9.04 -20.65 5.30
N ASP A 225 -9.97 -21.54 5.65
CA ASP A 225 -9.79 -22.95 5.35
C ASP A 225 -9.90 -23.21 3.84
N TRP A 226 -8.75 -23.41 3.20
CA TRP A 226 -8.63 -23.68 1.77
C TRP A 226 -9.26 -25.03 1.37
N ASN A 227 -9.63 -25.88 2.35
CA ASN A 227 -10.32 -27.14 2.14
C ASN A 227 -11.84 -27.06 2.40
N TYR A 228 -12.38 -25.88 2.70
CA TYR A 228 -13.81 -25.72 2.93
C TYR A 228 -14.57 -26.00 1.62
N LYS A 229 -15.32 -27.11 1.59
CA LYS A 229 -16.21 -27.49 0.51
C LYS A 229 -17.59 -26.91 0.71
#